data_AF-A0A351NTZ6-F1
#
_entry.id   AF-A0A351NTZ6-F1
#
_cell.length_a   1.000
_cell.length_b   1.000
_cell.length_c   1.000
_cell.angle_alpha   90.00
_cell.angle_beta   90.00
_cell.angle_gamma   90.00
#
_symmetry.space_group_name_H-M   'P 1'
#
loop_
_entity.id
_entity.type
_entity.pdbx_description
1 polymer ?
#
loop_
_entity_poly.entity_id
_entity_poly.type
_entity_poly.pdbx_seq_one_letter_code
_entity_poly.pdbx_strand_id
1 'polypeptide(L)'
;MKFIHITDVHLVGDKGALNGLVPFVHLDACLNDVVQWHRDASFCVISGDLAEFAETNAYQALKMRLSSFPLPCFLMIGNHDNRTVFQSVFPKHPKDSNGYIQHRFEKNGCVFLFLDT
;
A
#
# COMPACT_ATOMS: atom_id res chain seq x y z
N MET A 1 -17.09 -9.11 9.57
CA MET A 1 -15.77 -9.21 8.89
C MET A 1 -14.92 -8.04 9.36
N LYS A 2 -13.65 -8.28 9.66
CA LYS A 2 -12.69 -7.25 10.09
C LYS A 2 -11.59 -7.09 9.03
N PHE A 3 -11.21 -5.86 8.71
CA PHE A 3 -10.05 -5.55 7.87
C PHE A 3 -9.30 -4.37 8.47
N ILE A 4 -8.04 -4.19 8.07
CA ILE A 4 -7.19 -3.07 8.49
C ILE A 4 -7.13 -2.05 7.36
N HIS A 5 -7.17 -0.77 7.71
CA HIS A 5 -7.07 0.33 6.78
C HIS A 5 -5.98 1.29 7.26
N ILE A 6 -4.94 1.43 6.44
CA ILE A 6 -3.80 2.32 6.60
C ILE A 6 -3.83 3.31 5.43
N THR A 7 -3.31 4.52 5.60
CA THR A 7 -3.25 5.52 4.53
C THR A 7 -2.04 6.43 4.70
N ASP A 8 -1.63 7.12 3.63
CA ASP A 8 -0.66 8.22 3.66
C ASP A 8 0.67 7.83 4.34
N VAL A 9 1.30 6.77 3.81
CA VAL A 9 2.55 6.24 4.38
C VAL A 9 3.79 7.01 3.92
N HIS A 10 3.69 7.80 2.84
CA HIS A 10 4.69 8.75 2.33
C HIS A 10 6.13 8.22 2.36
N LEU A 11 6.37 7.07 1.76
CA LEU A 11 7.68 6.42 1.77
C LEU A 11 8.68 7.16 0.87
N VAL A 12 9.95 7.19 1.30
CA VAL A 12 11.05 7.84 0.57
C VAL A 12 12.14 6.81 0.29
N GLY A 13 12.57 6.73 -0.97
CA GLY A 13 13.31 5.63 -1.55
C GLY A 13 14.59 5.15 -0.86
N ASP A 14 15.29 6.05 -0.19
CA ASP A 14 16.60 5.77 0.44
C ASP A 14 16.57 5.84 1.98
N LYS A 15 15.49 5.35 2.62
CA LYS A 15 15.28 5.46 4.08
C LYS A 15 15.49 6.90 4.59
N GLY A 16 15.29 7.87 3.71
CA GLY A 16 15.58 9.27 3.94
C GLY A 16 14.65 9.83 5.01
N ALA A 17 15.13 10.86 5.67
CA ALA A 17 14.27 11.64 6.55
C ALA A 17 13.29 12.44 5.70
N LEU A 18 11.99 12.30 5.96
CA LEU A 18 10.94 13.20 5.50
C LEU A 18 10.57 14.11 6.67
N ASN A 19 10.86 15.40 6.57
CA ASN A 19 10.58 16.38 7.64
C ASN A 19 11.12 15.97 9.03
N GLY A 20 12.28 15.31 9.07
CA GLY A 20 12.92 14.83 10.31
C GLY A 20 12.43 13.48 10.82
N LEU A 21 11.51 12.82 10.12
CA LEU A 21 11.00 11.48 10.43
C LEU A 21 11.48 10.46 9.40
N VAL A 22 11.50 9.18 9.76
CA VAL A 22 11.82 8.09 8.81
C VAL A 22 10.55 7.28 8.56
N PRO A 23 9.79 7.54 7.47
CA PRO A 23 8.47 6.93 7.25
C PRO A 23 8.46 5.40 7.33
N PHE A 24 9.53 4.75 6.86
CA PHE A 24 9.67 3.30 6.97
C PHE A 24 9.68 2.77 8.41
N VAL A 25 10.22 3.51 9.37
CA VAL A 25 10.20 3.10 10.79
C VAL A 25 8.77 3.10 11.30
N HIS A 26 7.96 4.08 10.90
CA HIS A 26 6.55 4.17 11.31
C HIS A 26 5.70 3.09 10.63
N LEU A 27 5.92 2.85 9.33
CA LEU A 27 5.25 1.75 8.64
C LEU A 27 5.61 0.40 9.28
N ASP A 28 6.89 0.15 9.56
CA ASP A 28 7.33 -1.10 10.19
C ASP A 28 6.70 -1.27 11.59
N ALA A 29 6.63 -0.20 12.39
CA ALA A 29 5.95 -0.21 13.68
C ALA A 29 4.44 -0.51 13.53
N CYS A 30 3.76 0.13 12.57
CA CYS A 30 2.34 -0.08 12.29
C CYS A 30 2.05 -1.52 11.85
N LEU A 31 2.83 -2.06 10.90
CA LEU A 31 2.67 -3.44 10.44
C LEU A 31 2.92 -4.45 11.58
N ASN A 32 3.94 -4.21 12.42
CA ASN A 32 4.22 -5.08 13.58
C ASN A 32 3.06 -5.06 14.59
N ASP A 33 2.48 -3.89 14.87
CA ASP A 33 1.32 -3.77 15.77
C ASP A 33 0.10 -4.55 15.22
N VAL A 34 -0.17 -4.42 13.92
CA VAL A 34 -1.22 -5.20 13.24
C VAL A 34 -0.97 -6.70 13.34
N VAL A 35 0.28 -7.15 13.15
CA VAL A 35 0.63 -8.57 13.30
C VAL A 35 0.45 -9.05 14.75
N GLN A 36 0.73 -8.19 15.73
CA GLN A 36 0.63 -8.54 17.14
C GLN A 36 -0.83 -8.66 17.60
N TRP A 37 -1.70 -7.73 17.19
CA TRP A 37 -3.02 -7.57 17.79
C TRP A 37 -4.19 -7.87 16.85
N HIS A 38 -3.95 -7.89 15.55
CA HIS A 38 -5.00 -7.96 14.52
C HIS A 38 -4.70 -8.96 13.40
N ARG A 39 -3.90 -9.99 13.70
CA ARG A 39 -3.53 -11.04 12.74
C ARG A 39 -4.73 -11.84 12.20
N ASP A 40 -5.86 -11.80 12.88
CA ASP A 40 -7.14 -12.40 12.47
C ASP A 40 -7.92 -11.53 11.46
N ALA A 41 -7.44 -10.34 11.10
CA ALA A 41 -8.06 -9.52 10.07
C ALA A 41 -8.06 -10.25 8.71
N SER A 42 -9.09 -9.97 7.91
CA SER A 42 -9.29 -10.64 6.62
C SER A 42 -8.34 -10.16 5.52
N PHE A 43 -7.88 -8.92 5.60
CA PHE A 43 -6.94 -8.25 4.68
C PHE A 43 -6.57 -6.87 5.25
N CYS A 44 -5.58 -6.21 4.62
CA CYS A 44 -5.18 -4.84 4.86
C CYS A 44 -5.36 -4.00 3.57
N VAL A 45 -5.72 -2.74 3.71
CA VAL A 45 -5.79 -1.76 2.62
C VAL A 45 -4.83 -0.62 2.94
N ILE A 46 -4.01 -0.20 1.98
CA ILE A 46 -3.22 1.03 2.05
C ILE A 46 -3.74 1.98 0.96
N SER A 47 -4.41 3.06 1.37
CA SER A 47 -5.34 3.80 0.50
C SER A 47 -4.80 5.06 -0.19
N GLY A 48 -3.51 5.13 -0.47
CA GLY A 48 -2.92 6.25 -1.21
C GLY A 48 -1.66 6.80 -0.56
N ASP A 49 -1.01 7.70 -1.29
CA ASP A 49 0.26 8.34 -0.97
C ASP A 49 1.28 7.34 -0.41
N LEU A 50 1.52 6.30 -1.23
CA LEU A 50 2.41 5.21 -0.89
C LEU A 50 3.87 5.68 -0.87
N ALA A 51 4.25 6.52 -1.83
CA ALA A 51 5.56 7.16 -1.91
C ALA A 51 5.41 8.68 -1.96
N GLU A 52 6.31 9.41 -1.31
CA GLU A 52 6.29 10.88 -1.29
C GLU A 52 6.64 11.49 -2.65
N PHE A 53 7.62 10.90 -3.35
CA PHE A 53 8.18 11.41 -4.62
C PHE A 53 8.04 10.40 -5.77
N ALA A 54 7.09 9.46 -5.65
CA ALA A 54 6.85 8.40 -6.62
C ALA A 54 8.10 7.60 -7.05
N GLU A 55 9.01 7.33 -6.13
CA GLU A 55 10.31 6.71 -6.46
C GLU A 55 10.22 5.17 -6.54
N THR A 56 10.91 4.58 -7.52
CA THR A 56 10.93 3.12 -7.73
C THR A 56 11.41 2.35 -6.49
N ASN A 57 12.47 2.84 -5.83
CA ASN A 57 13.04 2.26 -4.61
C ASN A 57 12.05 2.33 -3.43
N ALA A 58 11.22 3.38 -3.32
CA ALA A 58 10.18 3.48 -2.30
C ALA A 58 9.14 2.36 -2.46
N TYR A 59 8.62 2.17 -3.68
CA TYR A 59 7.69 1.07 -3.98
C TYR A 59 8.33 -0.32 -3.82
N GLN A 60 9.60 -0.48 -4.20
CA GLN A 60 10.32 -1.76 -4.00
C GLN A 60 10.45 -2.08 -2.52
N ALA A 61 10.78 -1.09 -1.70
CA ALA A 61 10.88 -1.24 -0.25
C ALA A 61 9.52 -1.50 0.42
N LEU A 62 8.43 -0.91 -0.08
CA LEU A 62 7.07 -1.28 0.31
C LEU A 62 6.77 -2.74 -0.05
N LYS A 63 7.02 -3.14 -1.30
CA LYS A 63 6.79 -4.51 -1.78
C LYS A 63 7.52 -5.56 -0.95
N MET A 64 8.77 -5.29 -0.55
CA MET A 64 9.53 -6.18 0.33
C MET A 64 8.86 -6.36 1.69
N ARG A 65 8.40 -5.29 2.33
CA ARG A 65 7.69 -5.35 3.62
C ARG A 65 6.38 -6.12 3.54
N LEU A 66 5.59 -5.85 2.49
CA LEU A 66 4.32 -6.54 2.30
C LEU A 66 4.50 -8.01 1.93
N SER A 67 5.65 -8.41 1.38
CA SER A 67 5.95 -9.81 1.09
C SER A 67 6.13 -10.69 2.34
N SER A 68 6.53 -10.10 3.47
CA SER A 68 6.66 -10.77 4.76
C SER A 68 5.45 -10.53 5.68
N PHE A 69 4.54 -9.63 5.31
CA PHE A 69 3.34 -9.33 6.07
C PHE A 69 2.27 -10.43 5.88
N PRO A 70 1.67 -10.97 6.96
CA PRO A 70 0.86 -12.19 6.88
C PRO A 70 -0.55 -11.98 6.30
N LEU A 71 -0.99 -10.74 6.11
CA LEU A 71 -2.32 -10.44 5.57
C LEU A 71 -2.23 -10.06 4.09
N PRO A 72 -3.21 -10.46 3.26
CA PRO A 72 -3.35 -9.91 1.91
C PRO A 72 -3.47 -8.39 1.97
N CYS A 73 -2.70 -7.68 1.13
CA CYS A 73 -2.70 -6.22 1.06
C CYS A 73 -3.26 -5.74 -0.28
N PHE A 74 -4.19 -4.79 -0.21
CA PHE A 74 -4.71 -4.05 -1.36
C PHE A 74 -4.13 -2.64 -1.34
N LEU A 75 -3.53 -2.23 -2.44
CA LEU A 75 -2.89 -0.93 -2.57
C LEU A 75 -3.75 -0.03 -3.46
N MET A 76 -3.91 1.21 -3.04
CA MET A 76 -4.44 2.30 -3.85
C MET A 76 -3.34 3.34 -3.97
N ILE A 77 -3.39 4.13 -5.04
CA ILE A 77 -2.43 5.21 -5.28
C ILE A 77 -3.08 6.55 -4.93
N GLY A 78 -2.28 7.49 -4.45
CA GLY A 78 -2.68 8.88 -4.21
C GLY A 78 -2.01 9.86 -5.17
N ASN A 79 -2.11 11.16 -4.87
CA ASN A 79 -1.57 12.21 -5.74
C ASN A 79 -0.04 12.33 -5.68
N HIS A 80 0.61 11.80 -4.63
CA HIS A 80 2.08 11.73 -4.56
C HIS A 80 2.65 10.54 -5.33
N ASP A 81 1.80 9.58 -5.71
CA ASP A 81 2.20 8.40 -6.44
C ASP A 81 2.22 8.61 -7.97
N ASN A 82 2.81 7.65 -8.68
CA ASN A 82 2.80 7.64 -10.14
C ASN A 82 2.41 6.25 -10.67
N ARG A 83 1.33 6.20 -11.46
CA ARG A 83 0.79 4.96 -12.06
C ARG A 83 1.85 4.12 -12.76
N THR A 84 2.66 4.74 -13.62
CA THR A 84 3.67 4.05 -14.42
C THR A 84 4.78 3.48 -13.56
N VAL A 85 5.30 4.27 -12.61
CA VAL A 85 6.37 3.82 -11.71
C VAL A 85 5.85 2.73 -10.77
N PHE A 86 4.66 2.91 -10.19
CA PHE A 86 3.99 1.90 -9.37
C PHE A 86 3.84 0.58 -10.14
N GLN A 87 3.29 0.61 -11.36
CA GLN A 87 3.09 -0.59 -12.18
C GLN A 87 4.41 -1.26 -12.57
N SER A 88 5.52 -0.51 -12.70
CA SER A 88 6.85 -1.09 -12.96
C SER A 88 7.31 -2.02 -11.82
N VAL A 89 6.92 -1.70 -10.57
CA VAL A 89 7.26 -2.49 -9.38
C VAL A 89 6.20 -3.55 -9.07
N PHE A 90 4.93 -3.23 -9.32
CA PHE A 90 3.79 -4.13 -9.14
C PHE A 90 3.13 -4.49 -10.49
N PRO A 91 3.82 -5.21 -11.39
CA PRO A 91 3.33 -5.44 -12.76
C PRO A 91 2.04 -6.26 -12.82
N LYS A 92 1.76 -7.06 -11.77
CA LYS A 92 0.54 -7.87 -11.64
C LYS A 92 -0.60 -7.15 -10.91
N HIS A 93 -0.36 -5.92 -10.40
CA HIS A 93 -1.45 -5.17 -9.77
C HIS A 93 -2.50 -4.83 -10.83
N PRO A 94 -3.79 -5.03 -10.53
CA PRO A 94 -4.84 -4.74 -11.49
C PRO A 94 -4.87 -3.24 -11.83
N LYS A 95 -5.24 -2.98 -13.08
CA LYS A 95 -5.59 -1.67 -13.62
C LYS A 95 -6.71 -1.82 -14.63
N ASP A 96 -7.47 -0.75 -14.86
CA ASP A 96 -8.51 -0.76 -15.88
C ASP A 96 -7.96 -0.52 -17.30
N SER A 97 -8.85 -0.51 -18.29
CA SER A 97 -8.50 -0.26 -19.69
C SER A 97 -7.96 1.14 -19.97
N ASN A 98 -8.24 2.10 -19.08
CA ASN A 98 -7.78 3.48 -19.17
C ASN A 98 -6.45 3.70 -18.43
N GLY A 99 -5.92 2.66 -17.76
CA GLY A 99 -4.65 2.71 -17.05
C GLY A 99 -4.76 3.15 -15.59
N TYR A 100 -5.97 3.34 -15.05
CA TYR A 100 -6.18 3.65 -13.64
C TYR A 100 -5.94 2.39 -12.79
N ILE A 101 -5.27 2.54 -11.64
CA ILE A 101 -4.97 1.48 -10.68
C ILE A 101 -6.22 1.19 -9.83
N GLN A 102 -7.29 0.79 -10.50
CA GLN A 102 -8.59 0.54 -9.89
C GLN A 102 -9.06 -0.87 -10.16
N HIS A 103 -9.72 -1.45 -9.16
CA HIS A 103 -10.19 -2.83 -9.21
C HIS A 103 -11.26 -3.14 -8.20
N ARG A 104 -11.82 -4.34 -8.35
CA ARG A 104 -12.89 -4.87 -7.51
C ARG A 104 -12.45 -6.13 -6.80
N PHE A 105 -12.87 -6.27 -5.55
CA PHE A 105 -12.63 -7.45 -4.73
C PHE A 105 -13.94 -7.85 -4.03
N GLU A 106 -14.24 -9.15 -4.01
CA GLU A 106 -15.39 -9.69 -3.28
C GLU A 106 -14.93 -10.56 -2.12
N LYS A 107 -15.56 -10.37 -0.95
CA LYS A 107 -15.34 -11.24 0.20
C LYS A 107 -16.54 -11.24 1.12
N ASN A 108 -16.97 -12.41 1.57
CA ASN A 108 -18.07 -12.58 2.51
C ASN A 108 -19.38 -11.89 2.09
N GLY A 109 -19.70 -11.90 0.79
CA GLY A 109 -20.89 -11.24 0.24
C GLY A 109 -20.80 -9.70 0.15
N CYS A 110 -19.65 -9.11 0.50
CA CYS A 110 -19.39 -7.68 0.35
C CYS A 110 -18.57 -7.42 -0.92
N VAL A 111 -18.84 -6.28 -1.56
CA VAL A 111 -18.09 -5.77 -2.70
C VAL A 111 -17.22 -4.61 -2.24
N PHE A 112 -15.92 -4.69 -2.52
CA PHE A 112 -14.95 -3.63 -2.31
C PHE A 112 -14.53 -3.07 -3.67
N LEU A 113 -14.60 -1.75 -3.80
CA LEU A 113 -14.16 -1.01 -4.98
C LEU A 113 -12.97 -0.14 -4.56
N PHE A 114 -11.82 -0.39 -5.17
CA PHE A 114 -10.61 0.40 -4.99
C PHE A 114 -10.50 1.30 -6.21
N LEU A 115 -10.68 2.61 -6.01
CA LEU A 115 -10.73 3.59 -7.08
C LEU A 115 -9.49 4.48 -7.03
N ASP A 116 -9.00 4.82 -8.21
CA ASP A 116 -7.84 5.67 -8.42
C ASP A 116 -8.36 7.01 -8.96
N THR A 117 -8.22 8.07 -8.14
CA THR A 117 -8.91 9.36 -8.31
C THR A 117 -8.02 10.48 -8.84
#